data_AF-A0A0F4KS87-F1
#
_entry.id   AF-A0A0F4KS87-F1
#
_cell.length_a   1.000
_cell.length_b   1.000
_cell.length_c   1.000
_cell.angle_alpha   90.00
_cell.angle_beta   90.00
_cell.angle_gamma   90.00
#
_symmetry.space_group_name_H-M   'P 1'
#
loop_
_entity.id
_entity.type
_entity.pdbx_description
1 polymer ?
#
loop_
_entity_poly.entity_id
_entity_poly.type
_entity_poly.pdbx_seq_one_letter_code
_entity_poly.pdbx_strand_id
1 'polypeptide(L)'
;MNTEDRHIPFILASSSPSRRRLLVQAGIDPIVRPSKVDEPAVLAEQARKLGRHLEDLDARERVAVLAEAKASAVQATMDAVKDAERRSRGDLVTFRPLSQGDSDASSRDSMSQVIGAWGGMLGAGRGPLLLGCDSLFSVDGAVMGKPHQPERALERLMAMRGRTGTLVTGHCLIDLATGRRVRAVSSAQVTFGDYDRASMQAYVATGEPLEVAGSFTLEGLGSAFIQGIQGDPSGVVGLSMPTLRALAQELGVSWPDLWAQRVQPEHQQADGSTHGPEGLVAPVENVHQPGDGWVNCACGKRHWGLNGAAGVLLARRDARTGALISVLLQHRARWSAEGGTWGVPGGAISDGENPLEGGLRESYEEANIRPEDIQVVGSYLEDHGPWGYTTILAFERPGHQVEPCMNDDESIALEWVDLDKVADLPLLKAFGQDWPHFLQRLEALAAEG
;
A
#
# COMPACT_ATOMS: atom_id res chain seq x y z
N MET A 1 6.67 -28.19 16.48
CA MET A 1 6.67 -26.76 16.10
C MET A 1 5.27 -26.47 15.58
N ASN A 2 4.47 -25.75 16.37
CA ASN A 2 3.07 -25.48 16.01
C ASN A 2 3.04 -24.76 14.64
N THR A 3 2.17 -25.24 13.77
CA THR A 3 2.00 -24.73 12.39
C THR A 3 1.16 -23.47 12.31
N GLU A 4 0.58 -23.04 13.44
CA GLU A 4 -0.37 -21.93 13.54
C GLU A 4 0.29 -20.53 13.48
N ASP A 5 1.61 -20.40 13.73
CA ASP A 5 2.34 -19.11 13.71
C ASP A 5 3.20 -18.89 12.45
N ARG A 6 2.85 -19.48 11.30
CA ARG A 6 3.79 -19.58 10.16
C ARG A 6 3.63 -18.59 9.02
N HIS A 7 2.62 -17.72 9.02
CA HIS A 7 2.46 -16.78 7.92
C HIS A 7 3.35 -15.56 8.08
N ILE A 8 4.12 -15.27 7.05
CA ILE A 8 4.95 -14.06 7.01
C ILE A 8 4.32 -13.09 6.03
N PRO A 9 3.87 -11.91 6.50
CA PRO A 9 3.29 -10.92 5.60
C PRO A 9 4.31 -10.50 4.53
N PHE A 10 3.81 -10.22 3.34
CA PHE A 10 4.62 -9.88 2.17
C PHE A 10 4.20 -8.52 1.64
N ILE A 11 5.16 -7.60 1.51
CA ILE A 11 4.94 -6.25 0.99
C ILE A 11 5.54 -6.15 -0.40
N LEU A 12 4.74 -5.72 -1.37
CA LEU A 12 5.17 -5.43 -2.73
C LEU A 12 5.36 -3.92 -2.90
N ALA A 13 6.61 -3.48 -3.05
CA ALA A 13 6.97 -2.09 -3.33
C ALA A 13 6.77 -1.71 -4.81
N SER A 14 5.57 -1.96 -5.36
CA SER A 14 5.29 -1.76 -6.78
C SER A 14 3.79 -1.65 -7.06
N SER A 15 3.40 -0.70 -7.90
CA SER A 15 2.03 -0.59 -8.45
C SER A 15 1.76 -1.52 -9.65
N SER A 16 2.70 -2.41 -10.01
CA SER A 16 2.57 -3.25 -11.22
C SER A 16 1.51 -4.34 -11.03
N PRO A 17 0.41 -4.35 -11.82
CA PRO A 17 -0.62 -5.38 -11.71
C PRO A 17 -0.07 -6.78 -12.03
N SER A 18 0.82 -6.88 -13.02
CA SER A 18 1.45 -8.15 -13.41
C SER A 18 2.28 -8.77 -12.29
N ARG A 19 3.06 -7.96 -11.55
CA ARG A 19 3.85 -8.45 -10.42
C ARG A 19 2.97 -8.95 -9.28
N ARG A 20 1.89 -8.22 -8.97
CA ARG A 20 0.88 -8.64 -7.98
C ARG A 20 0.23 -9.96 -8.38
N ARG A 21 -0.21 -10.09 -9.63
CA ARG A 21 -0.84 -11.33 -10.14
C ARG A 21 0.08 -12.55 -10.00
N LEU A 22 1.37 -12.41 -10.32
CA LEU A 22 2.34 -13.49 -10.16
C LEU A 22 2.46 -13.96 -8.70
N LEU A 23 2.49 -13.04 -7.74
CA LEU A 23 2.53 -13.37 -6.31
C LEU A 23 1.25 -14.10 -5.88
N VAL A 24 0.07 -13.55 -6.25
CA VAL A 24 -1.24 -14.15 -5.93
C VAL A 24 -1.37 -15.56 -6.51
N GLN A 25 -0.97 -15.77 -7.77
CA GLN A 25 -0.97 -17.10 -8.40
C GLN A 25 -0.01 -18.08 -7.72
N ALA A 26 1.05 -17.58 -7.09
CA ALA A 26 1.97 -18.40 -6.29
C ALA A 26 1.48 -18.63 -4.84
N GLY A 27 0.26 -18.20 -4.52
CA GLY A 27 -0.35 -18.35 -3.20
C GLY A 27 0.08 -17.29 -2.18
N ILE A 28 0.82 -16.26 -2.60
CA ILE A 28 1.24 -15.14 -1.75
C ILE A 28 0.23 -14.02 -1.94
N ASP A 29 -0.35 -13.49 -0.85
CA ASP A 29 -1.25 -12.34 -0.92
C ASP A 29 -0.50 -11.07 -0.50
N PRO A 30 0.06 -10.30 -1.44
CA PRO A 30 0.93 -9.20 -1.11
C PRO A 30 0.14 -7.96 -0.73
N ILE A 31 0.62 -7.31 0.32
CA ILE A 31 0.27 -5.95 0.68
C ILE A 31 0.99 -5.00 -0.29
N VAL A 32 0.25 -4.24 -1.09
CA VAL A 32 0.82 -3.38 -2.12
C VAL A 32 1.11 -2.00 -1.55
N ARG A 33 2.38 -1.59 -1.60
CA ARG A 33 2.85 -0.27 -1.16
C ARG A 33 3.64 0.39 -2.30
N PRO A 34 3.02 1.19 -3.18
CA PRO A 34 3.72 1.81 -4.29
C PRO A 34 4.88 2.70 -3.82
N SER A 35 6.10 2.47 -4.32
CA SER A 35 7.25 3.31 -4.01
C SER A 35 7.26 4.58 -4.87
N LYS A 36 7.40 5.76 -4.26
CA LYS A 36 7.66 7.03 -4.97
C LYS A 36 9.18 7.25 -5.08
N VAL A 37 9.77 6.89 -6.22
CA VAL A 37 11.22 7.01 -6.47
C VAL A 37 11.48 7.84 -7.73
N ASP A 38 12.33 8.86 -7.63
CA ASP A 38 12.91 9.55 -8.78
C ASP A 38 14.01 8.67 -9.40
N GLU A 39 13.61 7.81 -10.33
CA GLU A 39 14.52 6.84 -10.96
C GLU A 39 15.72 7.51 -11.67
N PRO A 40 15.54 8.59 -12.47
CA PRO A 40 16.67 9.33 -13.03
C PRO A 40 17.65 9.85 -11.98
N ALA A 41 17.17 10.44 -10.89
CA ALA A 41 18.04 10.96 -9.83
C ALA A 41 18.83 9.83 -9.14
N VAL A 42 18.17 8.71 -8.85
CA VAL A 42 18.81 7.53 -8.24
C VAL A 42 19.94 6.99 -9.14
N LEU A 43 19.69 6.85 -10.44
CA LEU A 43 20.70 6.35 -11.37
C LEU A 43 21.85 7.35 -11.57
N ALA A 44 21.56 8.66 -11.63
CA ALA A 44 22.58 9.70 -11.74
C ALA A 44 23.49 9.71 -10.51
N GLU A 45 22.92 9.60 -9.31
CA GLU A 45 23.67 9.50 -8.07
C GLU A 45 24.54 8.24 -8.03
N GLN A 46 24.02 7.10 -8.51
CA GLN A 46 24.81 5.88 -8.61
C GLN A 46 25.98 5.99 -9.59
N ALA A 47 25.74 6.58 -10.77
CA ALA A 47 26.80 6.82 -11.75
C ALA A 47 27.90 7.72 -11.17
N ARG A 48 27.51 8.79 -10.46
CA ARG A 48 28.42 9.68 -9.74
C ARG A 48 29.25 8.95 -8.68
N LYS A 49 28.63 8.07 -7.87
CA LYS A 49 29.34 7.25 -6.87
C LYS A 49 30.40 6.35 -7.49
N LEU A 50 30.14 5.85 -8.70
CA LEU A 50 31.06 5.00 -9.45
C LEU A 50 32.07 5.77 -10.31
N GLY A 51 31.97 7.11 -10.38
CA GLY A 51 32.81 7.92 -11.25
C GLY A 51 32.57 7.67 -12.75
N ARG A 52 31.36 7.26 -13.13
CA ARG A 52 30.94 6.93 -14.51
C ARG A 52 29.83 7.86 -14.99
N HIS A 53 29.62 7.93 -16.30
CA HIS A 53 28.43 8.58 -16.86
C HIS A 53 27.22 7.64 -16.72
N LEU A 54 26.01 8.23 -16.68
CA LEU A 54 24.76 7.47 -16.58
C LEU A 54 24.60 6.46 -17.71
N GLU A 55 25.00 6.85 -18.92
CA GLU A 55 24.99 6.01 -20.12
C GLU A 55 25.89 4.77 -20.02
N ASP A 56 26.93 4.82 -19.18
CA ASP A 56 27.83 3.70 -18.97
C ASP A 56 27.21 2.61 -18.12
N LEU A 57 26.21 2.92 -17.28
CA LEU A 57 25.55 1.91 -16.44
C LEU A 57 24.81 0.92 -17.32
N ASP A 58 25.13 -0.37 -17.17
CA ASP A 58 24.45 -1.41 -17.93
C ASP A 58 23.03 -1.68 -17.40
N ALA A 59 22.24 -2.46 -18.15
CA ALA A 59 20.86 -2.76 -17.77
C ALA A 59 20.76 -3.50 -16.42
N ARG A 60 21.72 -4.36 -16.07
CA ARG A 60 21.72 -5.13 -14.81
C ARG A 60 21.99 -4.21 -13.63
N GLU A 61 22.96 -3.30 -13.77
CA GLU A 61 23.29 -2.29 -12.76
C GLU A 61 22.09 -1.37 -12.50
N ARG A 62 21.45 -0.87 -13.56
CA ARG A 62 20.28 0.01 -13.44
C ARG A 62 19.13 -0.64 -12.67
N VAL A 63 18.69 -1.82 -13.09
CA VAL A 63 17.55 -2.46 -12.44
C VAL A 63 17.86 -2.91 -11.01
N ALA A 64 19.11 -3.29 -10.71
CA ALA A 64 19.49 -3.66 -9.35
C ALA A 64 19.40 -2.47 -8.39
N VAL A 65 19.90 -1.31 -8.83
CA VAL A 65 19.90 -0.07 -8.05
C VAL A 65 18.48 0.46 -7.87
N LEU A 66 17.66 0.43 -8.92
CA LEU A 66 16.25 0.85 -8.84
C LEU A 66 15.41 -0.08 -7.98
N ALA A 67 15.60 -1.40 -8.08
CA ALA A 67 14.91 -2.36 -7.21
C ALA A 67 15.23 -2.11 -5.73
N GLU A 68 16.49 -1.83 -5.40
CA GLU A 68 16.88 -1.43 -4.05
C GLU A 68 16.24 -0.10 -3.62
N ALA A 69 16.29 0.93 -4.46
CA ALA A 69 15.75 2.23 -4.14
C ALA A 69 14.25 2.17 -3.87
N LYS A 70 13.50 1.38 -4.65
CA LYS A 70 12.06 1.14 -4.46
C LYS A 70 11.76 0.45 -3.12
N ALA A 71 12.50 -0.61 -2.78
CA ALA A 71 12.37 -1.26 -1.48
C ALA A 71 12.73 -0.31 -0.32
N SER A 72 13.81 0.47 -0.47
CA SER A 72 14.29 1.39 0.57
C SER A 72 13.31 2.54 0.81
N ALA A 73 12.65 3.05 -0.23
CA ALA A 73 11.65 4.09 -0.10
C ALA A 73 10.44 3.63 0.73
N VAL A 74 9.94 2.41 0.50
CA VAL A 74 8.86 1.83 1.31
C VAL A 74 9.35 1.50 2.73
N GLN A 75 10.57 0.96 2.88
CA GLN A 75 11.16 0.71 4.20
C GLN A 75 11.18 1.99 5.06
N ALA A 76 11.57 3.14 4.48
CA ALA A 76 11.59 4.41 5.20
C ALA A 76 10.20 4.82 5.74
N THR A 77 9.13 4.57 4.97
CA THR A 77 7.76 4.80 5.43
C THR A 77 7.38 3.86 6.57
N MET A 78 7.75 2.58 6.49
CA MET A 78 7.50 1.61 7.57
C MET A 78 8.27 1.97 8.85
N ASP A 79 9.51 2.43 8.71
CA ASP A 79 10.32 2.91 9.84
C ASP A 79 9.69 4.16 10.48
N ALA A 80 9.13 5.08 9.68
CA ALA A 80 8.41 6.26 10.18
C ALA A 80 7.15 5.88 10.98
N VAL A 81 6.39 4.87 10.52
CA VAL A 81 5.25 4.30 11.27
C VAL A 81 5.73 3.73 12.60
N LYS A 82 6.76 2.88 12.58
CA LYS A 82 7.35 2.29 13.80
C LYS A 82 7.82 3.37 14.78
N ASP A 83 8.37 4.46 14.27
CA ASP A 83 8.83 5.59 15.06
C ASP A 83 7.67 6.40 15.64
N ALA A 84 6.56 6.54 14.90
CA ALA A 84 5.34 7.15 15.40
C ALA A 84 4.71 6.32 16.53
N GLU A 85 4.61 5.00 16.37
CA GLU A 85 4.12 4.11 17.42
C GLU A 85 4.93 4.20 18.71
N ARG A 86 6.27 4.18 18.62
CA ARG A 86 7.15 4.30 19.80
C ARG A 86 7.00 5.65 20.50
N ARG A 87 6.60 6.70 19.77
CA ARG A 87 6.35 8.02 20.32
C ARG A 87 4.92 8.19 20.84
N SER A 88 3.99 7.28 20.51
CA SER A 88 2.60 7.36 20.95
C SER A 88 2.47 7.47 22.46
N ARG A 89 1.54 8.30 22.90
CA ARG A 89 1.26 8.53 24.33
C ARG A 89 -0.24 8.60 24.57
N GLY A 90 -0.62 8.76 25.84
CA GLY A 90 -2.01 8.83 26.27
C GLY A 90 -2.62 7.43 26.44
N ASP A 91 -3.94 7.37 26.26
CA ASP A 91 -4.73 6.17 26.50
C ASP A 91 -5.48 5.74 25.23
N LEU A 92 -5.70 4.44 25.10
CA LEU A 92 -6.79 3.88 24.30
C LEU A 92 -8.05 3.92 25.17
N VAL A 93 -9.11 4.54 24.67
CA VAL A 93 -10.44 4.48 25.29
C VAL A 93 -11.31 3.57 24.44
N THR A 94 -11.91 2.55 25.05
CA THR A 94 -12.75 1.57 24.35
C THR A 94 -14.22 1.73 24.73
N PHE A 95 -15.08 1.75 23.73
CA PHE A 95 -16.54 1.80 23.86
C PHE A 95 -17.15 0.55 23.25
N ARG A 96 -18.12 -0.05 23.94
CA ARG A 96 -18.82 -1.27 23.50
C ARG A 96 -20.32 -1.02 23.38
N PRO A 97 -20.77 -0.29 22.34
CA PRO A 97 -22.15 0.16 22.23
C PRO A 97 -23.17 -1.00 22.27
N LEU A 98 -22.82 -2.16 21.72
CA LEU A 98 -23.71 -3.32 21.65
C LEU A 98 -23.88 -4.08 22.98
N SER A 99 -22.95 -3.95 23.92
CA SER A 99 -22.99 -4.71 25.18
C SER A 99 -23.13 -3.84 26.42
N GLN A 100 -22.72 -2.58 26.37
CA GLN A 100 -22.67 -1.67 27.52
C GLN A 100 -23.39 -0.33 27.26
N GLY A 101 -23.94 -0.11 26.04
CA GLY A 101 -24.55 1.14 25.63
C GLY A 101 -23.52 2.23 25.31
N ASP A 102 -24.02 3.40 24.90
CA ASP A 102 -23.19 4.49 24.33
C ASP A 102 -22.72 5.53 25.37
N SER A 103 -23.09 5.37 26.65
CA SER A 103 -22.99 6.48 27.61
C SER A 103 -21.63 6.65 28.30
N ASP A 104 -20.87 5.56 28.50
CA ASP A 104 -19.60 5.59 29.26
C ASP A 104 -18.55 4.68 28.62
N ALA A 105 -17.28 5.04 28.77
CA ALA A 105 -16.16 4.24 28.31
C ALA A 105 -16.14 2.88 29.04
N SER A 106 -16.08 1.80 28.26
CA SER A 106 -16.01 0.43 28.78
C SER A 106 -14.64 0.10 29.40
N SER A 107 -13.56 0.65 28.85
CA SER A 107 -12.22 0.57 29.44
C SER A 107 -11.32 1.72 28.99
N ARG A 108 -10.24 1.92 29.74
CA ARG A 108 -9.18 2.88 29.44
C ARG A 108 -7.84 2.24 29.76
N ASP A 109 -7.00 2.10 28.74
CA ASP A 109 -5.74 1.38 28.81
C ASP A 109 -4.61 2.28 28.29
N SER A 110 -3.42 2.23 28.90
CA SER A 110 -2.30 3.07 28.43
C SER A 110 -1.88 2.64 27.03
N MET A 111 -1.67 3.60 26.11
CA MET A 111 -1.17 3.30 24.76
C MET A 111 0.12 2.46 24.78
N SER A 112 1.00 2.70 25.76
CA SER A 112 2.25 1.93 25.90
C SER A 112 2.02 0.43 26.18
N GLN A 113 0.97 0.11 26.95
CA GLN A 113 0.60 -1.28 27.26
C GLN A 113 -0.14 -1.92 26.08
N VAL A 114 -1.05 -1.15 25.46
CA VAL A 114 -1.86 -1.57 24.33
C VAL A 114 -1.00 -1.91 23.12
N ILE A 115 -0.04 -1.06 22.75
CA ILE A 115 0.88 -1.32 21.62
C ILE A 115 1.69 -2.60 21.86
N GLY A 116 2.15 -2.83 23.10
CA GLY A 116 2.83 -4.06 23.46
C GLY A 116 1.96 -5.32 23.36
N ALA A 117 0.63 -5.17 23.49
CA ALA A 117 -0.33 -6.27 23.48
C ALA A 117 -0.96 -6.53 22.10
N TRP A 118 -1.19 -5.50 21.27
CA TRP A 118 -1.74 -5.64 19.93
C TRP A 118 -0.84 -6.46 18.99
N GLY A 119 0.46 -6.50 19.28
CA GLY A 119 1.42 -6.98 18.29
C GLY A 119 1.42 -6.04 17.08
N GLY A 120 1.55 -6.61 15.89
CA GLY A 120 1.60 -5.85 14.64
C GLY A 120 2.74 -6.33 13.75
N MET A 121 2.71 -5.85 12.53
CA MET A 121 3.59 -6.27 11.46
C MET A 121 5.04 -5.85 11.76
N LEU A 122 5.24 -4.67 12.34
CA LEU A 122 6.56 -4.07 12.62
C LEU A 122 7.19 -4.57 13.92
N GLY A 123 6.40 -5.26 14.75
CA GLY A 123 6.82 -5.93 15.99
C GLY A 123 7.16 -7.42 15.81
N ALA A 124 6.92 -7.98 14.62
CA ALA A 124 7.15 -9.40 14.36
C ALA A 124 8.65 -9.77 14.47
N GLY A 125 8.94 -10.97 14.98
CA GLY A 125 10.32 -11.48 15.08
C GLY A 125 10.95 -11.90 13.75
N ARG A 126 10.15 -11.97 12.68
CA ARG A 126 10.55 -12.30 11.31
C ARG A 126 9.55 -11.72 10.33
N GLY A 127 10.03 -11.14 9.24
CA GLY A 127 9.21 -10.41 8.29
C GLY A 127 8.65 -9.10 8.88
N PRO A 128 7.72 -8.44 8.18
CA PRO A 128 7.27 -8.74 6.82
C PRO A 128 8.43 -8.72 5.82
N LEU A 129 8.29 -9.50 4.74
CA LEU A 129 9.24 -9.45 3.63
C LEU A 129 8.83 -8.34 2.67
N LEU A 130 9.72 -7.37 2.45
CA LEU A 130 9.52 -6.25 1.55
C LEU A 130 10.28 -6.45 0.25
N LEU A 131 9.56 -6.50 -0.87
CA LEU A 131 10.10 -6.69 -2.21
C LEU A 131 10.07 -5.41 -3.04
N GLY A 132 11.24 -4.91 -3.43
CA GLY A 132 11.40 -3.96 -4.52
C GLY A 132 11.83 -4.65 -5.81
N CYS A 133 11.23 -4.24 -6.93
CA CYS A 133 11.53 -4.78 -8.25
C CYS A 133 11.61 -3.69 -9.33
N ASP A 134 12.54 -3.87 -10.25
CA ASP A 134 12.65 -3.05 -11.46
C ASP A 134 12.98 -3.91 -12.68
N SER A 135 12.50 -3.51 -13.87
CA SER A 135 12.65 -4.29 -15.09
C SER A 135 12.98 -3.40 -16.28
N LEU A 136 13.92 -3.85 -17.10
CA LEU A 136 14.32 -3.18 -18.33
C LEU A 136 14.31 -4.17 -19.50
N PHE A 137 13.62 -3.80 -20.57
CA PHE A 137 13.61 -4.56 -21.82
C PHE A 137 14.51 -3.90 -22.86
N SER A 138 15.31 -4.70 -23.56
CA SER A 138 16.20 -4.19 -24.61
C SER A 138 16.28 -5.14 -25.80
N VAL A 139 16.49 -4.58 -26.99
CA VAL A 139 16.76 -5.32 -28.23
C VAL A 139 18.01 -4.72 -28.85
N ASP A 140 19.03 -5.56 -29.09
CA ASP A 140 20.33 -5.14 -29.62
C ASP A 140 20.95 -3.95 -28.86
N GLY A 141 20.86 -3.99 -27.53
CA GLY A 141 21.39 -2.97 -26.62
C GLY A 141 20.51 -1.72 -26.46
N ALA A 142 19.48 -1.54 -27.28
CA ALA A 142 18.58 -0.39 -27.19
C ALA A 142 17.42 -0.66 -26.21
N VAL A 143 17.23 0.23 -25.24
CA VAL A 143 16.15 0.14 -24.24
C VAL A 143 14.80 0.44 -24.85
N MET A 144 13.83 -0.44 -24.60
CA MET A 144 12.47 -0.36 -25.11
C MET A 144 11.49 -0.10 -23.97
N GLY A 145 11.34 1.18 -23.60
CA GLY A 145 10.33 1.60 -22.61
C GLY A 145 8.89 1.54 -23.15
N LYS A 146 7.95 2.13 -22.42
CA LYS A 146 6.55 2.28 -22.86
C LYS A 146 6.48 3.20 -24.10
N PRO A 147 5.72 2.87 -25.15
CA PRO A 147 5.62 3.71 -26.34
C PRO A 147 4.65 4.90 -26.16
N HIS A 148 3.58 4.75 -25.39
CA HIS A 148 2.47 5.70 -25.16
C HIS A 148 1.70 6.17 -26.42
N GLN A 149 2.33 6.15 -27.59
CA GLN A 149 1.77 6.58 -28.87
C GLN A 149 1.65 5.38 -29.82
N PRO A 150 0.49 5.22 -30.50
CA PRO A 150 0.27 4.15 -31.47
C PRO A 150 1.35 4.03 -32.55
N GLU A 151 1.82 5.15 -33.08
CA GLU A 151 2.83 5.21 -34.13
C GLU A 151 4.16 4.62 -33.65
N ARG A 152 4.57 5.01 -32.45
CA ARG A 152 5.80 4.52 -31.80
C ARG A 152 5.68 3.05 -31.41
N ALA A 153 4.50 2.62 -30.97
CA ALA A 153 4.24 1.22 -30.66
C ALA A 153 4.40 0.34 -31.91
N LEU A 154 3.80 0.76 -33.02
CA LEU A 154 3.87 0.07 -34.30
C LEU A 154 5.30 0.05 -34.87
N GLU A 155 6.02 1.18 -34.81
CA GLU A 155 7.42 1.25 -35.22
C GLU A 155 8.28 0.25 -34.45
N ARG A 156 8.16 0.21 -33.12
CA ARG A 156 8.89 -0.73 -32.26
C ARG A 156 8.53 -2.17 -32.56
N LEU A 157 7.24 -2.50 -32.67
CA LEU A 157 6.77 -3.85 -32.99
C LEU A 157 7.33 -4.33 -34.33
N MET A 158 7.32 -3.48 -35.36
CA MET A 158 7.91 -3.81 -36.66
C MET A 158 9.43 -3.97 -36.57
N ALA A 159 10.12 -3.16 -35.77
CA ALA A 159 11.56 -3.26 -35.57
C ALA A 159 11.99 -4.51 -34.79
N MET A 160 11.10 -5.11 -33.99
CA MET A 160 11.36 -6.32 -33.20
C MET A 160 10.98 -7.62 -33.92
N ARG A 161 10.24 -7.55 -35.03
CA ARG A 161 9.80 -8.72 -35.81
C ARG A 161 10.97 -9.67 -36.09
N GLY A 162 10.81 -10.95 -35.73
CA GLY A 162 11.83 -11.99 -35.92
C GLY A 162 13.12 -11.83 -35.09
N ARG A 163 13.22 -10.82 -34.22
CA ARG A 163 14.39 -10.57 -33.37
C ARG A 163 14.19 -11.13 -31.97
N THR A 164 15.28 -11.17 -31.22
CA THR A 164 15.28 -11.54 -29.81
C THR A 164 15.66 -10.34 -28.97
N GLY A 165 14.84 -10.05 -27.95
CA GLY A 165 15.14 -9.08 -26.91
C GLY A 165 15.52 -9.75 -25.60
N THR A 166 16.19 -9.00 -24.73
CA THR A 166 16.51 -9.41 -23.37
C THR A 166 15.76 -8.53 -22.38
N LEU A 167 15.00 -9.17 -21.50
CA LEU A 167 14.46 -8.56 -20.30
C LEU A 167 15.39 -8.85 -19.12
N VAL A 168 15.74 -7.80 -18.39
CA VAL A 168 16.52 -7.88 -17.15
C VAL A 168 15.65 -7.36 -16.02
N THR A 169 15.57 -8.11 -14.92
CA THR A 169 14.78 -7.71 -13.75
C THR A 169 15.63 -7.80 -12.49
N GLY A 170 15.72 -6.69 -11.76
CA GLY A 170 16.37 -6.60 -10.46
C GLY A 170 15.37 -6.85 -9.34
N HIS A 171 15.84 -7.51 -8.29
CA HIS A 171 15.08 -7.86 -7.09
C HIS A 171 15.85 -7.41 -5.86
N CYS A 172 15.18 -6.72 -4.94
CA CYS A 172 15.68 -6.43 -3.61
C CYS A 172 14.64 -6.91 -2.59
N LEU A 173 15.04 -7.85 -1.74
CA LEU A 173 14.19 -8.39 -0.69
C LEU A 173 14.77 -8.00 0.67
N ILE A 174 13.94 -7.40 1.51
CA ILE A 174 14.30 -6.94 2.86
C ILE A 174 13.42 -7.67 3.86
N ASP A 175 14.04 -8.23 4.90
CA ASP A 175 13.31 -8.67 6.09
C ASP A 175 13.23 -7.49 7.07
N LEU A 176 12.04 -6.91 7.24
CA LEU A 176 11.88 -5.69 8.04
C LEU A 176 12.11 -5.92 9.54
N ALA A 177 11.93 -7.13 10.05
CA ALA A 177 12.25 -7.45 11.44
C ALA A 177 13.76 -7.35 11.73
N THR A 178 14.59 -7.86 10.82
CA THR A 178 16.05 -7.95 11.02
C THR A 178 16.84 -6.85 10.31
N GLY A 179 16.21 -6.14 9.38
CA GLY A 179 16.86 -5.18 8.47
C GLY A 179 17.79 -5.83 7.44
N ARG A 180 17.90 -7.17 7.41
CA ARG A 180 18.74 -7.88 6.44
C ARG A 180 18.17 -7.69 5.04
N ARG A 181 19.06 -7.44 4.09
CA ARG A 181 18.73 -7.25 2.67
C ARG A 181 19.52 -8.21 1.79
N VAL A 182 18.85 -8.74 0.77
CA VAL A 182 19.45 -9.60 -0.26
C VAL A 182 18.97 -9.14 -1.63
N ARG A 183 19.80 -9.35 -2.66
CA ARG A 183 19.53 -8.83 -4.01
C ARG A 183 19.98 -9.80 -5.07
N ALA A 184 19.27 -9.81 -6.18
CA ALA A 184 19.66 -10.55 -7.35
C ALA A 184 19.14 -9.86 -8.62
N VAL A 185 19.73 -10.23 -9.75
CA VAL A 185 19.27 -9.81 -11.07
C VAL A 185 19.03 -11.04 -11.91
N SER A 186 17.80 -11.20 -12.37
CA SER A 186 17.38 -12.22 -13.32
C SER A 186 17.39 -11.68 -14.76
N SER A 187 17.44 -12.58 -15.74
CA SER A 187 17.31 -12.21 -17.15
C SER A 187 16.58 -13.31 -17.92
N ALA A 188 15.77 -12.91 -18.89
CA ALA A 188 15.09 -13.81 -19.83
C ALA A 188 15.15 -13.21 -21.24
N GLN A 189 15.20 -14.07 -22.25
CA GLN A 189 15.17 -13.69 -23.65
C GLN A 189 13.79 -13.99 -24.24
N VAL A 190 13.30 -13.08 -25.07
CA VAL A 190 12.02 -13.17 -25.77
C VAL A 190 12.28 -13.05 -27.26
N THR A 191 11.97 -14.10 -28.00
CA THR A 191 12.05 -14.12 -29.46
C THR A 191 10.67 -13.79 -30.04
N PHE A 192 10.60 -12.75 -30.85
CA PHE A 192 9.38 -12.33 -31.53
C PHE A 192 9.19 -13.14 -32.81
N GLY A 193 7.95 -13.48 -33.11
CA GLY A 193 7.58 -14.19 -34.32
C GLY A 193 7.71 -13.34 -35.58
N ASP A 194 7.40 -13.98 -36.69
CA ASP A 194 7.21 -13.32 -37.97
C ASP A 194 5.74 -12.89 -38.09
N TYR A 195 5.48 -11.58 -38.13
CA TYR A 195 4.13 -11.01 -38.21
C TYR A 195 4.07 -9.81 -39.16
N ASP A 196 2.92 -9.57 -39.77
CA ASP A 196 2.74 -8.46 -40.70
C ASP A 196 2.30 -7.15 -40.02
N ARG A 197 2.41 -6.06 -40.77
CA ARG A 197 2.07 -4.71 -40.30
C ARG A 197 0.56 -4.57 -40.01
N ALA A 198 -0.30 -5.26 -40.75
CA ALA A 198 -1.75 -5.15 -40.58
C ALA A 198 -2.19 -5.75 -39.24
N SER A 199 -1.63 -6.91 -38.87
CA SER A 199 -1.83 -7.56 -37.58
C SER A 199 -1.34 -6.68 -36.43
N MET A 200 -0.17 -6.04 -36.59
CA MET A 200 0.36 -5.12 -35.58
C MET A 200 -0.46 -3.82 -35.44
N GLN A 201 -1.03 -3.31 -36.53
CA GLN A 201 -1.98 -2.19 -36.46
C GLN A 201 -3.24 -2.56 -35.67
N ALA A 202 -3.78 -3.76 -35.91
CA ALA A 202 -4.91 -4.27 -35.14
C ALA A 202 -4.57 -4.45 -33.65
N TYR A 203 -3.39 -5.00 -33.35
CA TYR A 203 -2.93 -5.13 -31.95
C TYR A 203 -2.75 -3.76 -31.28
N VAL A 204 -2.11 -2.80 -31.95
CA VAL A 204 -1.94 -1.44 -31.42
C VAL A 204 -3.28 -0.74 -31.18
N ALA A 205 -4.27 -0.96 -32.04
CA ALA A 205 -5.62 -0.42 -31.87
C ALA A 205 -6.35 -0.95 -30.61
N THR A 206 -5.88 -2.04 -30.00
CA THR A 206 -6.44 -2.55 -28.72
C THR A 206 -6.02 -1.70 -27.52
N GLY A 207 -4.97 -0.88 -27.65
CA GLY A 207 -4.40 -0.09 -26.55
C GLY A 207 -3.44 -0.87 -25.63
N GLU A 208 -3.49 -2.21 -25.59
CA GLU A 208 -2.61 -3.04 -24.77
C GLU A 208 -1.11 -2.70 -24.91
N PRO A 209 -0.53 -2.50 -26.11
CA PRO A 209 0.90 -2.25 -26.24
C PRO A 209 1.33 -0.84 -25.81
N LEU A 210 0.41 0.09 -25.53
CA LEU A 210 0.75 1.49 -25.30
C LEU A 210 1.40 1.74 -23.94
N GLU A 211 1.01 0.96 -22.93
CA GLU A 211 1.38 1.17 -21.53
C GLU A 211 2.36 0.12 -20.97
N VAL A 212 2.95 -0.68 -21.85
CA VAL A 212 3.87 -1.77 -21.48
C VAL A 212 5.24 -1.61 -22.13
N ALA A 213 6.29 -1.93 -21.36
CA ALA A 213 7.66 -1.90 -21.88
C ALA A 213 7.81 -2.95 -22.99
N GLY A 214 8.48 -2.58 -24.08
CA GLY A 214 8.60 -3.45 -25.25
C GLY A 214 7.34 -3.59 -26.10
N SER A 215 6.24 -2.91 -25.79
CA SER A 215 4.99 -2.99 -26.55
C SER A 215 4.38 -4.40 -26.63
N PHE A 216 4.62 -5.28 -25.65
CA PHE A 216 4.06 -6.62 -25.61
C PHE A 216 3.71 -7.05 -24.19
N THR A 217 2.83 -8.04 -24.07
CA THR A 217 2.56 -8.75 -22.81
C THR A 217 2.63 -10.26 -23.04
N LEU A 218 3.09 -11.01 -22.04
CA LEU A 218 3.09 -12.48 -22.11
C LEU A 218 1.73 -13.09 -21.74
N GLU A 219 0.88 -12.33 -21.05
CA GLU A 219 -0.40 -12.79 -20.51
C GLU A 219 -1.62 -12.28 -21.30
N GLY A 220 -1.41 -11.36 -22.26
CA GLY A 220 -2.48 -10.71 -23.03
C GLY A 220 -2.44 -11.07 -24.53
N LEU A 221 -2.99 -10.18 -25.35
CA LEU A 221 -3.08 -10.34 -26.80
C LEU A 221 -1.71 -10.41 -27.47
N GLY A 222 -0.70 -9.75 -26.87
CA GLY A 222 0.68 -9.79 -27.34
C GLY A 222 1.32 -11.18 -27.35
N SER A 223 0.82 -12.10 -26.52
CA SER A 223 1.40 -13.44 -26.32
C SER A 223 1.48 -14.26 -27.61
N ALA A 224 0.50 -14.11 -28.51
CA ALA A 224 0.43 -14.83 -29.78
C ALA A 224 1.55 -14.45 -30.76
N PHE A 225 2.22 -13.31 -30.54
CA PHE A 225 3.31 -12.82 -31.40
C PHE A 225 4.70 -13.20 -30.87
N ILE A 226 4.79 -13.93 -29.76
CA ILE A 226 6.04 -14.41 -29.17
C ILE A 226 6.31 -15.82 -29.69
N GLN A 227 7.44 -15.99 -30.37
CA GLN A 227 7.88 -17.28 -30.93
C GLN A 227 8.49 -18.20 -29.87
N GLY A 228 9.18 -17.63 -28.89
CA GLY A 228 9.86 -18.42 -27.87
C GLY A 228 10.41 -17.58 -26.74
N ILE A 229 10.59 -18.23 -25.58
CA ILE A 229 11.23 -17.66 -24.40
C ILE A 229 12.37 -18.57 -23.99
N GLN A 230 13.53 -17.98 -23.69
CA GLN A 230 14.65 -18.67 -23.07
C GLN A 230 14.99 -18.01 -21.73
N GLY A 231 15.03 -18.82 -20.67
CA GLY A 231 15.22 -18.33 -19.29
C GLY A 231 13.95 -18.48 -18.48
N ASP A 232 13.64 -17.47 -17.65
CA ASP A 232 12.49 -17.50 -16.74
C ASP A 232 11.27 -16.74 -17.30
N PRO A 233 10.15 -17.43 -17.61
CA PRO A 233 8.93 -16.79 -18.08
C PRO A 233 8.33 -15.78 -17.10
N SER A 234 8.40 -16.03 -15.78
CA SER A 234 7.92 -15.07 -14.78
C SER A 234 8.76 -13.80 -14.75
N GLY A 235 10.06 -13.95 -15.03
CA GLY A 235 10.97 -12.84 -15.32
C GLY A 235 10.42 -11.94 -16.42
N VAL A 236 9.98 -12.51 -17.56
CA VAL A 236 9.39 -11.78 -18.71
C VAL A 236 8.18 -10.93 -18.31
N VAL A 237 7.35 -11.42 -17.40
CA VAL A 237 6.18 -10.70 -16.88
C VAL A 237 6.59 -9.54 -15.95
N GLY A 238 7.81 -9.56 -15.43
CA GLY A 238 8.41 -8.47 -14.65
C GLY A 238 8.79 -8.84 -13.20
N LEU A 239 8.71 -10.12 -12.83
CA LEU A 239 9.14 -10.65 -11.53
C LEU A 239 9.57 -12.12 -11.66
N SER A 240 10.88 -12.39 -11.55
CA SER A 240 11.38 -13.77 -11.47
C SER A 240 11.02 -14.46 -10.14
N MET A 241 10.08 -15.41 -10.18
CA MET A 241 9.66 -16.19 -9.02
C MET A 241 10.73 -17.16 -8.49
N PRO A 242 11.51 -17.86 -9.33
CA PRO A 242 12.66 -18.64 -8.86
C PRO A 242 13.72 -17.79 -8.16
N THR A 243 14.00 -16.58 -8.66
CA THR A 243 14.94 -15.64 -8.03
C THR A 243 14.42 -15.18 -6.68
N LEU A 244 13.14 -14.78 -6.62
CA LEU A 244 12.50 -14.38 -5.38
C LEU A 244 12.52 -15.50 -4.32
N ARG A 245 12.25 -16.75 -4.72
CA ARG A 245 12.34 -17.91 -3.83
C ARG A 245 13.75 -18.10 -3.27
N ALA A 246 14.78 -17.98 -4.10
CA ALA A 246 16.17 -18.10 -3.67
C ALA A 246 16.56 -17.00 -2.66
N LEU A 247 16.13 -15.75 -2.91
CA LEU A 247 16.33 -14.64 -1.98
C LEU A 247 15.64 -14.87 -0.63
N ALA A 248 14.39 -15.38 -0.65
CA ALA A 248 13.70 -15.74 0.58
C ALA A 248 14.49 -16.80 1.38
N GLN A 249 15.00 -17.84 0.71
CA GLN A 249 15.83 -18.87 1.35
C GLN A 249 17.11 -18.31 1.97
N GLU A 250 17.76 -17.33 1.32
CA GLU A 250 18.97 -16.67 1.85
C GLU A 250 18.69 -15.84 3.11
N LEU A 251 17.48 -15.29 3.24
CA LEU A 251 16.98 -14.67 4.46
C LEU A 251 16.58 -15.70 5.54
N GLY A 252 16.68 -17.00 5.25
CA GLY A 252 16.24 -18.07 6.15
C GLY A 252 14.73 -18.28 6.12
N VAL A 253 14.06 -17.79 5.06
CA VAL A 253 12.61 -17.93 4.88
C VAL A 253 12.26 -19.11 4.00
N SER A 254 11.48 -20.04 4.57
CA SER A 254 10.90 -21.16 3.83
C SER A 254 9.78 -20.65 2.93
N TRP A 255 9.82 -21.00 1.64
CA TRP A 255 8.86 -20.48 0.65
C TRP A 255 7.38 -20.75 0.99
N PRO A 256 7.00 -21.95 1.48
CA PRO A 256 5.63 -22.19 1.96
C PRO A 256 5.17 -21.36 3.16
N ASP A 257 6.06 -20.66 3.87
CA ASP A 257 5.69 -19.73 4.95
C ASP A 257 5.04 -18.45 4.39
N LEU A 258 5.14 -18.20 3.09
CA LEU A 258 4.54 -17.06 2.40
C LEU A 258 3.14 -17.35 1.83
N TRP A 259 2.61 -18.57 2.00
CA TRP A 259 1.33 -18.96 1.41
C TRP A 259 0.15 -18.54 2.29
N ALA A 260 -0.65 -17.59 1.81
CA ALA A 260 -1.82 -17.05 2.52
C ALA A 260 -2.94 -18.09 2.74
N GLN A 261 -3.09 -19.05 1.82
CA GLN A 261 -4.14 -20.09 1.88
C GLN A 261 -4.03 -21.03 3.09
N ARG A 262 -2.90 -21.06 3.80
CA ARG A 262 -2.74 -21.86 5.03
C ARG A 262 -3.35 -21.20 6.27
N VAL A 263 -3.79 -19.96 6.15
CA VAL A 263 -4.15 -19.12 7.30
C VAL A 263 -5.63 -18.83 7.36
N GLN A 264 -6.42 -19.06 6.30
CA GLN A 264 -7.86 -18.74 6.33
C GLN A 264 -8.52 -19.41 7.53
N PRO A 265 -8.84 -18.67 8.61
CA PRO A 265 -9.69 -19.18 9.65
C PRO A 265 -11.07 -19.34 9.03
N GLU A 266 -12.00 -20.01 9.71
CA GLU A 266 -13.42 -19.98 9.37
C GLU A 266 -14.01 -18.56 9.59
N HIS A 267 -13.41 -17.51 9.03
CA HIS A 267 -13.99 -16.18 8.98
C HIS A 267 -15.15 -16.20 8.00
N GLN A 268 -16.25 -15.54 8.39
CA GLN A 268 -17.47 -15.43 7.60
C GLN A 268 -17.13 -15.10 6.16
N GLN A 269 -17.74 -15.85 5.22
CA GLN A 269 -17.58 -15.62 3.79
C GLN A 269 -17.79 -14.13 3.51
N ALA A 270 -16.71 -13.44 3.12
CA ALA A 270 -16.81 -12.15 2.49
C ALA A 270 -17.85 -12.28 1.39
N ASP A 271 -18.79 -11.34 1.30
CA ASP A 271 -19.93 -11.47 0.38
C ASP A 271 -19.54 -11.32 -1.10
N GLY A 272 -18.23 -11.31 -1.41
CA GLY A 272 -17.67 -11.21 -2.74
C GLY A 272 -17.94 -9.88 -3.44
N SER A 273 -18.67 -8.95 -2.81
CA SER A 273 -19.02 -7.67 -3.39
C SER A 273 -17.95 -6.63 -3.07
N THR A 274 -17.35 -6.05 -4.10
CA THR A 274 -16.53 -4.83 -4.01
C THR A 274 -17.38 -3.57 -4.15
N HIS A 275 -18.71 -3.73 -4.15
CA HIS A 275 -19.65 -2.64 -4.36
C HIS A 275 -19.84 -1.84 -3.07
N GLY A 276 -19.84 -0.51 -3.19
CA GLY A 276 -20.30 0.38 -2.15
C GLY A 276 -21.81 0.21 -1.89
N PRO A 277 -22.34 0.84 -0.83
CA PRO A 277 -23.78 0.96 -0.68
C PRO A 277 -24.38 1.58 -1.96
N GLU A 278 -25.50 1.04 -2.46
CA GLU A 278 -26.18 1.42 -3.72
C GLU A 278 -25.61 0.85 -5.03
N GLY A 279 -24.63 -0.06 -5.00
CA GLY A 279 -24.12 -0.70 -6.22
C GLY A 279 -23.17 0.18 -7.04
N LEU A 280 -22.74 1.31 -6.48
CA LEU A 280 -21.64 2.10 -7.02
C LEU A 280 -20.36 1.28 -6.99
N VAL A 281 -19.65 1.26 -8.12
CA VAL A 281 -18.43 0.47 -8.30
C VAL A 281 -17.24 1.38 -8.01
N ALA A 282 -16.34 0.92 -7.13
CA ALA A 282 -15.04 1.56 -6.96
C ALA A 282 -14.27 1.59 -8.30
N PRO A 283 -13.36 2.56 -8.52
CA PRO A 283 -12.52 2.58 -9.70
C PRO A 283 -11.81 1.23 -9.92
N VAL A 284 -11.72 0.77 -11.17
CA VAL A 284 -11.06 -0.51 -11.53
C VAL A 284 -9.58 -0.52 -11.15
N GLU A 285 -8.99 0.66 -10.98
CA GLU A 285 -7.59 0.87 -10.61
C GLU A 285 -7.34 0.69 -9.10
N ASN A 286 -8.39 0.63 -8.27
CA ASN A 286 -8.26 0.38 -6.84
C ASN A 286 -7.71 -1.03 -6.59
N VAL A 287 -6.57 -1.10 -5.91
CA VAL A 287 -5.91 -2.35 -5.61
C VAL A 287 -6.54 -2.94 -4.36
N HIS A 288 -7.24 -4.07 -4.51
CA HIS A 288 -7.72 -4.83 -3.37
C HIS A 288 -6.54 -5.31 -2.50
N GLN A 289 -6.53 -4.92 -1.23
CA GLN A 289 -5.50 -5.27 -0.25
C GLN A 289 -5.97 -6.43 0.63
N PRO A 290 -5.07 -7.25 1.19
CA PRO A 290 -5.42 -8.18 2.26
C PRO A 290 -6.06 -7.41 3.42
N GLY A 291 -7.20 -7.90 3.94
CA GLY A 291 -7.99 -7.21 4.95
C GLY A 291 -9.15 -6.37 4.41
N ASP A 292 -9.20 -6.09 3.11
CA ASP A 292 -10.37 -5.45 2.48
C ASP A 292 -11.55 -6.41 2.40
N GLY A 293 -12.75 -5.88 2.63
CA GLY A 293 -13.98 -6.64 2.48
C GLY A 293 -15.05 -6.20 3.46
N TRP A 294 -16.24 -6.78 3.31
CA TRP A 294 -17.39 -6.44 4.13
C TRP A 294 -17.65 -7.48 5.22
N VAL A 295 -17.82 -6.98 6.44
CA VAL A 295 -18.25 -7.76 7.62
C VAL A 295 -19.71 -7.43 7.93
N ASN A 296 -20.52 -8.47 8.16
CA ASN A 296 -21.87 -8.32 8.70
C ASN A 296 -21.76 -8.18 10.23
N CYS A 297 -22.07 -6.98 10.73
CA CYS A 297 -21.89 -6.66 12.13
C CYS A 297 -23.10 -7.08 12.97
N ALA A 298 -22.84 -7.41 14.24
CA ALA A 298 -23.88 -7.66 15.24
C ALA A 298 -24.81 -6.46 15.47
N CYS A 299 -24.40 -5.24 15.08
CA CYS A 299 -25.23 -4.04 15.11
C CYS A 299 -26.32 -4.00 14.00
N GLY A 300 -26.34 -4.99 13.11
CA GLY A 300 -27.27 -5.07 11.98
C GLY A 300 -26.87 -4.25 10.75
N LYS A 301 -25.67 -3.65 10.74
CA LYS A 301 -25.08 -2.95 9.59
C LYS A 301 -23.91 -3.74 9.00
N ARG A 302 -23.45 -3.32 7.81
CA ARG A 302 -22.19 -3.78 7.22
C ARG A 302 -21.08 -2.79 7.52
N HIS A 303 -19.89 -3.31 7.78
CA HIS A 303 -18.67 -2.51 7.93
C HIS A 303 -17.59 -2.97 6.96
N TRP A 304 -16.79 -2.02 6.47
CA TRP A 304 -15.63 -2.30 5.63
C TRP A 304 -14.40 -2.61 6.49
N GLY A 305 -13.56 -3.53 6.03
CA GLY A 305 -12.36 -4.00 6.72
C GLY A 305 -12.62 -5.29 7.51
N LEU A 306 -12.08 -6.41 7.03
CA LEU A 306 -12.20 -7.74 7.65
C LEU A 306 -11.51 -7.82 9.01
N ASN A 307 -10.43 -7.05 9.21
CA ASN A 307 -9.68 -6.97 10.46
C ASN A 307 -10.07 -5.75 11.32
N GLY A 308 -11.18 -5.08 10.97
CA GLY A 308 -11.49 -3.73 11.47
C GLY A 308 -10.96 -2.63 10.55
N ALA A 309 -11.18 -1.38 10.97
CA ALA A 309 -10.72 -0.20 10.26
C ALA A 309 -10.13 0.83 11.24
N ALA A 310 -9.30 1.73 10.74
CA ALA A 310 -8.68 2.77 11.54
C ALA A 310 -8.42 4.05 10.74
N GLY A 311 -8.42 5.19 11.42
CA GLY A 311 -8.16 6.50 10.81
C GLY A 311 -7.55 7.49 11.77
N VAL A 312 -6.96 8.57 11.25
CA VAL A 312 -6.25 9.58 12.06
C VAL A 312 -7.04 10.88 12.14
N LEU A 313 -7.63 11.16 13.30
CA LEU A 313 -8.22 12.47 13.62
C LEU A 313 -7.08 13.41 14.01
N LEU A 314 -6.55 14.11 13.01
CA LEU A 314 -5.49 15.08 13.16
C LEU A 314 -6.05 16.45 13.53
N ALA A 315 -5.59 17.01 14.66
CA ALA A 315 -5.93 18.36 15.08
C ALA A 315 -4.73 19.31 15.01
N ARG A 316 -4.98 20.54 14.59
CA ARG A 316 -4.02 21.65 14.55
C ARG A 316 -4.16 22.49 15.81
N ARG A 317 -3.01 22.87 16.38
CA ARG A 317 -2.92 23.72 17.57
C ARG A 317 -2.23 25.03 17.23
N ASP A 318 -2.63 26.10 17.91
CA ASP A 318 -1.93 27.37 17.86
C ASP A 318 -0.53 27.19 18.47
N ALA A 319 0.50 27.50 17.69
CA ALA A 319 1.89 27.26 18.07
C ALA A 319 2.32 28.05 19.33
N ARG A 320 1.58 29.10 19.70
CA ARG A 320 1.96 30.00 20.80
C ARG A 320 1.19 29.70 22.10
N THR A 321 -0.07 29.32 21.99
CA THR A 321 -0.99 29.09 23.11
C THR A 321 -1.26 27.61 23.38
N GLY A 322 -1.01 26.73 22.40
CA GLY A 322 -1.34 25.31 22.47
C GLY A 322 -2.83 25.01 22.27
N ALA A 323 -3.67 26.03 22.12
CA ALA A 323 -5.11 25.86 21.93
C ALA A 323 -5.43 25.19 20.58
N LEU A 324 -6.46 24.35 20.56
CA LEU A 324 -6.94 23.74 19.31
C LEU A 324 -7.54 24.80 18.40
N ILE A 325 -7.28 24.67 17.10
CA ILE A 325 -7.79 25.58 16.06
C ILE A 325 -8.79 24.84 15.18
N SER A 326 -8.38 23.69 14.64
CA SER A 326 -9.13 22.97 13.62
C SER A 326 -8.76 21.50 13.59
N VAL A 327 -9.57 20.69 12.91
CA VAL A 327 -9.29 19.28 12.61
C VAL A 327 -9.27 19.05 11.11
N LEU A 328 -8.45 18.12 10.65
CA LEU A 328 -8.43 17.70 9.25
C LEU A 328 -9.52 16.66 9.01
N LEU A 329 -10.44 16.95 8.08
CA LEU A 329 -11.51 16.05 7.68
C LEU A 329 -11.45 15.74 6.18
N GLN A 330 -11.91 14.54 5.84
CA GLN A 330 -12.04 14.03 4.48
C GLN A 330 -13.50 14.01 4.07
N HIS A 331 -13.81 14.59 2.91
CA HIS A 331 -15.09 14.40 2.23
C HIS A 331 -15.01 13.15 1.37
N ARG A 332 -15.70 12.08 1.79
CA ARG A 332 -15.51 10.74 1.25
C ARG A 332 -16.11 10.59 -0.14
N ALA A 333 -15.43 9.85 -1.02
CA ALA A 333 -15.95 9.51 -2.34
C ALA A 333 -17.31 8.81 -2.24
N ARG A 334 -18.18 9.07 -3.22
CA ARG A 334 -19.58 8.59 -3.20
C ARG A 334 -19.71 7.07 -3.20
N TRP A 335 -18.73 6.36 -3.73
CA TRP A 335 -18.73 4.90 -3.81
C TRP A 335 -18.25 4.23 -2.51
N SER A 336 -17.73 4.99 -1.54
CA SER A 336 -17.28 4.48 -0.24
C SER A 336 -18.46 4.21 0.72
N ALA A 337 -18.18 3.56 1.85
CA ALA A 337 -19.16 3.39 2.93
C ALA A 337 -19.67 4.75 3.43
N GLU A 338 -21.00 4.96 3.39
CA GLU A 338 -21.67 6.24 3.67
C GLU A 338 -21.06 7.42 2.87
N GLY A 339 -20.71 7.20 1.60
CA GLY A 339 -20.04 8.18 0.74
C GLY A 339 -20.76 9.51 0.59
N GLY A 340 -20.00 10.58 0.34
CA GLY A 340 -20.49 11.96 0.30
C GLY A 340 -20.64 12.62 1.68
N THR A 341 -20.26 11.92 2.75
CA THR A 341 -20.17 12.46 4.12
C THR A 341 -18.74 12.85 4.48
N TRP A 342 -18.59 13.64 5.54
CA TRP A 342 -17.30 14.04 6.12
C TRP A 342 -16.91 13.17 7.30
N GLY A 343 -15.64 12.79 7.37
CA GLY A 343 -15.11 12.00 8.47
C GLY A 343 -13.59 12.07 8.52
N VAL A 344 -13.02 11.12 9.26
CA VAL A 344 -11.58 10.98 9.42
C VAL A 344 -11.00 10.21 8.23
N PRO A 345 -9.87 10.64 7.63
CA PRO A 345 -9.16 9.82 6.64
C PRO A 345 -8.67 8.52 7.28
N GLY A 346 -8.94 7.40 6.62
CA GLY A 346 -8.76 6.07 7.18
C GLY A 346 -9.52 4.98 6.43
N GLY A 347 -9.00 3.75 6.57
CA GLY A 347 -9.44 2.59 5.80
C GLY A 347 -9.29 1.27 6.56
N ALA A 348 -9.27 0.16 5.82
CA ALA A 348 -9.22 -1.18 6.37
C ALA A 348 -7.84 -1.49 6.98
N ILE A 349 -7.82 -2.21 8.10
CA ILE A 349 -6.57 -2.71 8.67
C ILE A 349 -6.12 -3.92 7.83
N SER A 350 -4.90 -3.88 7.28
CA SER A 350 -4.38 -4.97 6.46
C SER A 350 -4.01 -6.19 7.31
N ASP A 351 -3.90 -7.36 6.69
CA ASP A 351 -3.48 -8.58 7.40
C ASP A 351 -2.14 -8.41 8.12
N GLY A 352 -2.14 -8.66 9.44
CA GLY A 352 -0.98 -8.55 10.31
C GLY A 352 -0.70 -7.13 10.81
N GLU A 353 -1.39 -6.10 10.32
CA GLU A 353 -1.30 -4.75 10.89
C GLU A 353 -2.02 -4.69 12.24
N ASN A 354 -1.48 -3.90 13.17
CA ASN A 354 -2.26 -3.41 14.29
C ASN A 354 -3.06 -2.13 13.90
N PRO A 355 -4.01 -1.67 14.74
CA PRO A 355 -4.81 -0.49 14.40
C PRO A 355 -4.02 0.81 14.20
N LEU A 356 -2.89 1.03 14.89
CA LEU A 356 -2.03 2.19 14.63
C LEU A 356 -1.30 2.08 13.30
N GLU A 357 -0.71 0.92 13.00
CA GLU A 357 -0.05 0.67 11.71
C GLU A 357 -1.01 0.94 10.56
N GLY A 358 -2.22 0.37 10.64
CA GLY A 358 -3.27 0.56 9.64
C GLY A 358 -3.71 2.01 9.53
N GLY A 359 -4.10 2.66 10.64
CA GLY A 359 -4.58 4.04 10.57
C GLY A 359 -3.53 5.05 10.13
N LEU A 360 -2.27 4.91 10.59
CA LEU A 360 -1.16 5.76 10.15
C LEU A 360 -0.87 5.58 8.66
N ARG A 361 -0.91 4.35 8.16
CA ARG A 361 -0.76 4.08 6.75
C ARG A 361 -1.90 4.69 5.92
N GLU A 362 -3.15 4.35 6.25
CA GLU A 362 -4.33 4.79 5.49
C GLU A 362 -4.38 6.32 5.42
N SER A 363 -4.11 6.99 6.55
CA SER A 363 -4.08 8.46 6.58
C SER A 363 -2.94 9.07 5.74
N TYR A 364 -1.82 8.38 5.58
CA TYR A 364 -0.75 8.79 4.66
C TYR A 364 -1.13 8.58 3.20
N GLU A 365 -1.72 7.41 2.89
CA GLU A 365 -2.19 7.04 1.56
C GLU A 365 -3.27 8.03 1.10
N GLU A 366 -4.35 8.20 1.85
CA GLU A 366 -5.50 9.01 1.44
C GLU A 366 -5.27 10.53 1.56
N ALA A 367 -4.54 10.98 2.58
CA ALA A 367 -4.50 12.39 2.97
C ALA A 367 -3.10 12.99 3.12
N ASN A 368 -2.03 12.24 2.79
CA ASN A 368 -0.64 12.67 2.98
C ASN A 368 -0.32 13.06 4.44
N ILE A 369 -1.02 12.46 5.42
CA ILE A 369 -0.69 12.61 6.84
C ILE A 369 0.51 11.71 7.14
N ARG A 370 1.70 12.30 7.19
CA ARG A 370 2.93 11.54 7.39
C ARG A 370 3.17 11.21 8.87
N PRO A 371 3.53 9.95 9.22
CA PRO A 371 3.82 9.57 10.61
C PRO A 371 4.92 10.41 11.27
N GLU A 372 5.89 10.90 10.49
CA GLU A 372 6.96 11.79 10.97
C GLU A 372 6.48 13.20 11.32
N ASP A 373 5.36 13.67 10.78
CA ASP A 373 4.85 15.04 10.97
C ASP A 373 3.88 15.15 12.14
N ILE A 374 3.42 14.01 12.67
CA ILE A 374 2.39 13.96 13.72
C ILE A 374 2.87 13.30 15.02
N GLN A 375 2.18 13.64 16.10
CA GLN A 375 2.31 13.05 17.41
C GLN A 375 0.98 12.38 17.77
N VAL A 376 0.97 11.06 17.85
CA VAL A 376 -0.18 10.31 18.39
C VAL A 376 -0.27 10.58 19.89
N VAL A 377 -1.43 11.05 20.33
CA VAL A 377 -1.70 11.49 21.72
C VAL A 377 -2.80 10.68 22.41
N GLY A 378 -3.40 9.73 21.70
CA GLY A 378 -4.36 8.78 22.24
C GLY A 378 -5.06 8.03 21.12
N SER A 379 -5.98 7.15 21.49
CA SER A 379 -6.84 6.46 20.52
C SER A 379 -8.21 6.19 21.13
N TYR A 380 -9.18 6.01 20.27
CA TYR A 380 -10.55 5.67 20.60
C TYR A 380 -10.96 4.45 19.78
N LEU A 381 -11.48 3.43 20.42
CA LEU A 381 -11.96 2.21 19.78
C LEU A 381 -13.47 2.06 20.01
N GLU A 382 -14.24 2.08 18.92
CA GLU A 382 -15.62 1.60 18.90
C GLU A 382 -15.60 0.10 18.59
N ASP A 383 -15.86 -0.72 19.62
CA ASP A 383 -15.77 -2.19 19.58
C ASP A 383 -17.17 -2.80 19.49
N HIS A 384 -17.47 -3.39 18.32
CA HIS A 384 -18.73 -4.11 18.08
C HIS A 384 -18.63 -5.60 18.38
N GLY A 385 -17.48 -6.12 18.81
CA GLY A 385 -17.21 -7.54 18.98
C GLY A 385 -16.48 -8.14 17.78
N PRO A 386 -17.17 -8.51 16.68
CA PRO A 386 -16.51 -9.10 15.51
C PRO A 386 -15.85 -8.07 14.59
N TRP A 387 -15.99 -6.77 14.90
CA TRP A 387 -15.42 -5.67 14.13
C TRP A 387 -15.23 -4.45 15.05
N GLY A 388 -14.28 -3.59 14.74
CA GLY A 388 -14.15 -2.30 15.43
C GLY A 388 -13.50 -1.23 14.56
N TYR A 389 -13.76 0.03 14.92
CA TYR A 389 -13.12 1.20 14.32
C TYR A 389 -12.20 1.89 15.33
N THR A 390 -10.93 2.08 14.98
CA THR A 390 -9.97 2.82 15.81
C THR A 390 -9.74 4.23 15.26
N THR A 391 -10.21 5.24 15.98
CA THR A 391 -9.88 6.65 15.72
C THR A 391 -8.62 7.02 16.49
N ILE A 392 -7.54 7.28 15.77
CA ILE A 392 -6.25 7.71 16.31
C ILE A 392 -6.29 9.22 16.50
N LEU A 393 -6.03 9.70 17.72
CA LEU A 393 -5.98 11.12 18.02
C LEU A 393 -4.55 11.62 17.86
N ALA A 394 -4.34 12.63 17.03
CA ALA A 394 -3.01 13.16 16.76
C ALA A 394 -2.97 14.69 16.71
N PHE A 395 -1.81 15.25 17.02
CA PHE A 395 -1.48 16.65 16.77
C PHE A 395 -0.33 16.75 15.77
N GLU A 396 -0.27 17.87 15.05
CA GLU A 396 0.95 18.26 14.35
C GLU A 396 2.11 18.38 15.36
N ARG A 397 3.28 17.87 14.98
CA ARG A 397 4.48 18.00 15.81
C ARG A 397 4.97 19.44 15.82
N PRO A 398 5.62 19.90 16.91
CA PRO A 398 6.28 21.20 16.92
C PRO A 398 7.26 21.35 15.75
N GLY A 399 7.09 22.39 14.94
CA GLY A 399 7.92 22.66 13.75
C GLY A 399 7.55 21.87 12.50
N HIS A 400 6.48 21.05 12.56
CA HIS A 400 5.92 20.35 11.42
C HIS A 400 4.54 20.92 11.09
N GLN A 401 4.19 20.89 9.82
CA GLN A 401 2.88 21.28 9.32
C GLN A 401 2.46 20.24 8.28
N VAL A 402 1.26 19.70 8.45
CA VAL A 402 0.68 18.74 7.51
C VAL A 402 -0.05 19.52 6.43
N GLU A 403 0.42 19.31 5.19
CA GLU A 403 -0.23 19.79 3.97
C GLU A 403 -1.00 18.61 3.34
N PRO A 404 -2.33 18.54 3.53
CA PRO A 404 -3.11 17.41 3.05
C PRO A 404 -3.12 17.36 1.52
N CYS A 405 -3.07 16.15 0.99
CA CYS A 405 -3.11 15.91 -0.44
C CYS A 405 -3.91 14.64 -0.73
N MET A 406 -4.88 14.75 -1.63
CA MET A 406 -5.63 13.59 -2.14
C MET A 406 -4.70 12.82 -3.06
N ASN A 407 -4.11 11.72 -2.58
CA ASN A 407 -3.24 10.90 -3.43
C ASN A 407 -4.01 9.80 -4.19
N ASP A 408 -5.30 9.63 -3.90
CA ASP A 408 -6.17 8.63 -4.49
C ASP A 408 -7.56 9.21 -4.83
N ASP A 409 -8.41 8.34 -5.38
CA ASP A 409 -9.78 8.67 -5.80
C ASP A 409 -10.81 8.41 -4.68
N GLU A 410 -10.37 8.21 -3.43
CA GLU A 410 -11.24 7.95 -2.28
C GLU A 410 -11.75 9.24 -1.63
N SER A 411 -11.19 10.39 -2.02
CA SER A 411 -11.52 11.71 -1.48
C SER A 411 -12.13 12.64 -2.54
N ILE A 412 -13.21 13.33 -2.18
CA ILE A 412 -13.76 14.48 -2.93
C ILE A 412 -13.03 15.76 -2.53
N ALA A 413 -12.72 15.90 -1.24
CA ALA A 413 -12.02 17.04 -0.65
C ALA A 413 -11.32 16.63 0.64
N LEU A 414 -10.26 17.36 1.00
CA LEU A 414 -9.60 17.33 2.30
C LEU A 414 -9.53 18.76 2.83
N GLU A 415 -10.07 19.01 4.03
CA GLU A 415 -10.17 20.36 4.58
C GLU A 415 -9.79 20.41 6.06
N TRP A 416 -9.07 21.47 6.43
CA TRP A 416 -8.94 21.90 7.82
C TRP A 416 -10.21 22.64 8.22
N VAL A 417 -11.01 22.05 9.11
CA VAL A 417 -12.32 22.55 9.52
C VAL A 417 -12.22 23.11 10.94
N ASP A 418 -12.66 24.35 11.13
CA ASP A 418 -12.75 24.98 12.45
C ASP A 418 -13.69 24.15 13.36
N LEU A 419 -13.32 24.01 14.64
CA LEU A 419 -13.98 23.08 15.58
C LEU A 419 -15.49 23.33 15.73
N ASP A 420 -15.91 24.60 15.68
CA ASP A 420 -17.30 25.03 15.80
C ASP A 420 -18.13 24.75 14.54
N LYS A 421 -17.50 24.52 13.39
CA LYS A 421 -18.15 24.25 12.11
C LYS A 421 -18.25 22.76 11.78
N VAL A 422 -17.56 21.89 12.51
CA VAL A 422 -17.56 20.44 12.23
C VAL A 422 -18.98 19.87 12.25
N ALA A 423 -19.79 20.26 13.24
CA ALA A 423 -21.17 19.79 13.38
C ALA A 423 -22.12 20.28 12.27
N ASP A 424 -21.73 21.31 11.50
CA ASP A 424 -22.53 21.85 10.39
C ASP A 424 -22.34 21.05 9.08
N LEU A 425 -21.31 20.20 9.02
CA LEU A 425 -21.04 19.35 7.86
C LEU A 425 -21.94 18.12 7.83
N PRO A 426 -22.20 17.53 6.64
CA PRO A 426 -22.85 16.23 6.54
C PRO A 426 -21.87 15.14 7.01
N LEU A 427 -21.80 14.90 8.31
CA LEU A 427 -20.85 13.97 8.93
C LEU A 427 -21.25 12.50 8.69
N LEU A 428 -20.23 11.63 8.61
CA LEU A 428 -20.40 10.19 8.75
C LEU A 428 -21.13 9.92 10.06
N LYS A 429 -22.18 9.08 10.05
CA LYS A 429 -23.12 9.00 11.17
C LYS A 429 -22.42 8.70 12.52
N ALA A 430 -21.56 7.68 12.55
CA ALA A 430 -20.83 7.31 13.76
C ALA A 430 -19.89 8.44 14.23
N PHE A 431 -19.13 9.03 13.30
CA PHE A 431 -18.26 10.16 13.61
C PHE A 431 -19.02 11.36 14.19
N GLY A 432 -20.18 11.71 13.62
CA GLY A 432 -21.00 12.80 14.12
C GLY A 432 -21.61 12.54 15.50
N GLN A 433 -21.91 11.28 15.83
CA GLN A 433 -22.36 10.88 17.17
C GLN A 433 -21.25 11.05 18.21
N ASP A 434 -20.01 10.71 17.84
CA ASP A 434 -18.87 10.73 18.75
C ASP A 434 -18.10 12.05 18.77
N TRP A 435 -18.36 12.96 17.83
CA TRP A 435 -17.67 14.25 17.72
C TRP A 435 -17.58 15.04 19.05
N PRO A 436 -18.65 15.18 19.86
CA PRO A 436 -18.54 15.86 21.16
C PRO A 436 -17.52 15.22 22.11
N HIS A 437 -17.42 13.88 22.11
CA HIS A 437 -16.44 13.15 22.91
C HIS A 437 -15.02 13.32 22.37
N PHE A 438 -14.84 13.30 21.04
CA PHE A 438 -13.55 13.57 20.42
C PHE A 438 -13.06 14.98 20.72
N LEU A 439 -13.92 15.99 20.58
CA LEU A 439 -13.57 17.38 20.86
C LEU A 439 -13.14 17.55 22.32
N GLN A 440 -13.95 17.07 23.28
CA GLN A 440 -13.61 17.14 24.70
C GLN A 440 -12.27 16.45 25.01
N ARG A 441 -12.01 15.30 24.39
CA ARG A 441 -10.76 14.56 24.59
C ARG A 441 -9.56 15.28 23.99
N LEU A 442 -9.68 15.82 22.79
CA LEU A 442 -8.63 16.62 22.16
C LEU A 442 -8.32 17.86 23.01
N GLU A 443 -9.33 18.55 23.54
CA GLU A 443 -9.16 19.73 24.39
C GLU A 443 -8.40 19.38 25.68
N ALA A 444 -8.76 18.27 26.33
CA ALA A 444 -8.05 17.78 27.50
C ALA A 444 -6.58 17.45 27.18
N LEU A 445 -6.33 16.73 26.09
CA LEU A 445 -4.99 16.36 25.64
C LEU A 445 -4.13 17.57 25.24
N ALA A 446 -4.77 18.62 24.70
CA ALA A 446 -4.10 19.88 24.36
C ALA A 446 -3.75 20.72 25.61
N ALA A 447 -4.48 20.56 26.71
CA ALA A 447 -4.19 21.21 27.98
C ALA A 447 -3.08 20.50 28.78
N GLU A 448 -2.86 19.20 28.54
CA GLU A 448 -1.87 18.37 29.24
C GLU A 448 -0.42 18.57 28.76
N GLY A 449 -0.18 19.17 27.58
CA GLY A 449 1.16 19.28 26.99
C GLY A 449 1.29 20.36 25.95
#